data_AF-A0A529WY46-F1
#
_entry.id   AF-A0A529WY46-F1
#
_cell.length_a   1.000
_cell.length_b   1.000
_cell.length_c   1.000
_cell.angle_alpha   90.00
_cell.angle_beta   90.00
_cell.angle_gamma   90.00
#
_symmetry.space_group_name_H-M   'P 1'
#
loop_
_entity.id
_entity.type
_entity.pdbx_description
1 polymer ?
#
loop_
_entity_poly.entity_id
_entity_poly.type
_entity_poly.pdbx_seq_one_letter_code
_entity_poly.pdbx_strand_id
1 'polypeptide(L)'
;MKTVTEFPRKVVEFPDMGIVMPDGCRLSARIWMPENAADNPVPAILEHLPYRKRDGTIFRDQLTHPYFAGHGYASIRVDMRGNGDSEGLMDDEYSEQELQDACDVIAWAAAQPWCNGNVGMMGISWGGFNCLQVAAKQPPALKAVISLCSTVDRYADDIHYKGGCLLLENFGWASTMLSYSSRPPDPAIAGGN
;
A
#
# COMPACT_ATOMS: atom_id res chain seq x y z
N MET A 1 25.86 6.89 7.07
CA MET A 1 24.66 6.88 6.20
C MET A 1 25.02 7.58 4.91
N LYS A 2 24.75 7.00 3.74
CA LYS A 2 25.00 7.63 2.43
C LYS A 2 23.69 8.21 1.92
N THR A 3 23.65 9.52 1.66
CA THR A 3 22.48 10.18 1.07
C THR A 3 22.55 10.05 -0.45
N VAL A 4 21.46 9.63 -1.08
CA VAL A 4 21.33 9.55 -2.54
C VAL A 4 20.41 10.69 -2.98
N THR A 5 20.92 11.56 -3.85
CA THR A 5 20.18 12.74 -4.36
C THR A 5 19.96 12.69 -5.87
N GLU A 6 20.59 11.74 -6.56
CA GLU A 6 20.47 11.52 -8.00
C GLU A 6 20.13 10.06 -8.27
N PHE A 7 19.26 9.82 -9.22
CA PHE A 7 18.82 8.47 -9.60
C PHE A 7 19.22 8.15 -11.05
N PRO A 8 19.51 6.87 -11.34
CA PRO A 8 19.89 6.45 -12.70
C PRO A 8 18.73 6.58 -13.70
N ARG A 9 17.48 6.64 -13.24
CA ARG A 9 16.31 6.96 -14.05
C ARG A 9 15.59 8.19 -13.51
N LYS A 10 15.14 9.06 -14.41
CA LYS A 10 14.26 10.18 -14.06
C LYS A 10 12.89 9.65 -13.65
N VAL A 11 12.39 10.12 -12.51
CA VAL A 11 11.14 9.67 -11.89
C VAL A 11 10.03 10.67 -12.15
N VAL A 12 8.85 10.17 -12.47
CA VAL A 12 7.59 10.93 -12.45
C VAL A 12 6.73 10.45 -11.28
N GLU A 13 5.98 11.38 -10.68
CA GLU A 13 5.07 11.10 -9.57
C GLU A 13 3.63 11.40 -9.99
N PHE A 14 2.73 10.46 -9.68
CA PHE A 14 1.30 10.61 -9.75
C PHE A 14 0.75 10.70 -8.32
N PRO A 15 0.41 11.91 -7.83
CA PRO A 15 0.02 12.14 -6.45
C PRO A 15 -1.28 11.42 -6.03
N ASP A 16 -2.14 11.17 -7.00
CA ASP A 16 -3.39 10.43 -6.90
C ASP A 16 -3.70 9.80 -8.26
N MET A 17 -3.80 8.47 -8.28
CA MET A 17 -4.26 7.68 -9.41
C MET A 17 -5.38 6.78 -8.89
N GLY A 18 -6.60 7.00 -9.39
CA GLY A 18 -7.76 6.19 -9.02
C GLY A 18 -7.64 4.78 -9.58
N ILE A 19 -7.80 3.79 -8.72
CA ILE A 19 -7.93 2.38 -9.11
C ILE A 19 -9.37 1.95 -8.83
N VAL A 20 -10.13 1.67 -9.88
CA VAL A 20 -11.52 1.24 -9.75
C VAL A 20 -11.54 -0.27 -9.55
N MET A 21 -12.02 -0.70 -8.39
CA MET A 21 -12.18 -2.12 -8.03
C MET A 21 -13.33 -2.77 -8.82
N PRO A 22 -13.42 -4.11 -8.90
CA PRO A 22 -14.49 -4.80 -9.62
C PRO A 22 -15.91 -4.44 -9.15
N ASP A 23 -16.06 -4.05 -7.88
CA ASP A 23 -17.33 -3.60 -7.29
C ASP A 23 -17.63 -2.11 -7.52
N GLY A 24 -16.75 -1.39 -8.23
CA GLY A 24 -16.86 0.03 -8.53
C GLY A 24 -16.25 0.96 -7.49
N CYS A 25 -15.78 0.44 -6.35
CA CYS A 25 -15.11 1.27 -5.34
C CYS A 25 -13.80 1.85 -5.88
N ARG A 26 -13.59 3.16 -5.73
CA ARG A 26 -12.33 3.80 -6.12
C ARG A 26 -11.33 3.79 -4.96
N LEU A 27 -10.22 3.09 -5.13
CA LEU A 27 -9.04 3.24 -4.28
C LEU A 27 -8.12 4.33 -4.80
N SER A 28 -7.48 5.05 -3.89
CA SER A 28 -6.52 6.11 -4.18
C SER A 28 -5.09 5.58 -4.06
N ALA A 29 -4.34 5.66 -5.16
CA ALA A 29 -2.94 5.28 -5.21
C ALA A 29 -2.04 6.48 -5.47
N ARG A 30 -0.87 6.50 -4.84
CA ARG A 30 0.24 7.38 -5.20
C ARG A 30 1.31 6.54 -5.87
N ILE A 31 1.75 6.95 -7.05
CA ILE A 31 2.62 6.12 -7.89
C ILE A 31 3.85 6.91 -8.31
N TRP A 32 5.01 6.29 -8.16
CA TRP A 32 6.28 6.77 -8.68
C TRP A 32 6.80 5.77 -9.70
N MET A 33 7.20 6.22 -10.88
CA MET A 33 7.76 5.33 -11.89
C MET A 33 8.76 6.06 -12.79
N PRO A 34 9.65 5.34 -13.50
CA PRO A 34 10.48 5.95 -14.53
C PRO A 34 9.64 6.69 -15.57
N GLU A 35 10.10 7.87 -15.99
CA GLU A 35 9.41 8.70 -17.00
C GLU A 35 9.15 7.94 -18.31
N ASN A 36 10.06 7.03 -18.68
CA ASN A 36 9.99 6.22 -19.89
C ASN A 36 9.34 4.84 -19.69
N ALA A 37 8.61 4.61 -18.58
CA ALA A 37 8.03 3.30 -18.27
C ALA A 37 6.96 2.86 -19.28
N ALA A 38 6.27 3.78 -19.96
CA ALA A 38 5.32 3.44 -21.01
C ALA A 38 5.99 2.79 -22.24
N ASP A 39 7.17 3.26 -22.61
CA ASP A 39 7.95 2.70 -23.73
C ASP A 39 8.83 1.51 -23.28
N ASN A 40 9.20 1.48 -22.00
CA ASN A 40 10.06 0.47 -21.39
C ASN A 40 9.43 -0.04 -20.08
N PRO A 41 8.42 -0.92 -20.16
CA PRO A 41 7.67 -1.36 -18.99
C PRO A 41 8.55 -1.98 -17.91
N VAL A 42 8.23 -1.69 -16.65
CA VAL A 42 9.03 -2.07 -15.47
C VAL A 42 8.23 -2.97 -14.53
N PRO A 43 8.87 -3.77 -13.66
CA PRO A 43 8.15 -4.44 -12.58
C PRO A 43 7.59 -3.42 -11.58
N ALA A 44 6.48 -3.76 -10.92
CA ALA A 44 5.87 -2.92 -9.89
C ALA A 44 6.18 -3.39 -8.47
N ILE A 45 6.18 -2.48 -7.50
CA ILE A 45 6.26 -2.76 -6.06
C ILE A 45 5.06 -2.09 -5.39
N LEU A 46 4.18 -2.90 -4.80
CA LEU A 46 2.98 -2.46 -4.08
C LEU A 46 3.26 -2.37 -2.57
N GLU A 47 2.79 -1.28 -1.96
CA GLU A 47 2.57 -1.18 -0.53
C GLU A 47 1.11 -0.74 -0.26
N HIS A 48 0.34 -1.60 0.41
CA HIS A 48 -1.10 -1.42 0.69
C HIS A 48 -1.31 -1.23 2.19
N LEU A 49 -1.79 -0.07 2.62
CA LEU A 49 -1.86 0.31 4.04
C LEU A 49 -3.01 1.28 4.32
N PRO A 50 -3.51 1.31 5.56
CA PRO A 50 -4.60 2.18 5.97
C PRO A 50 -4.12 3.54 6.54
N TYR A 51 -2.85 3.92 6.32
CA TYR A 51 -2.17 5.00 7.05
C TYR A 51 -2.04 6.33 6.29
N ARG A 52 -2.91 6.58 5.31
CA ARG A 52 -3.01 7.86 4.56
C ARG A 52 -1.70 8.29 3.87
N LYS A 53 -1.61 8.09 2.56
CA LYS A 53 -0.40 8.31 1.73
C LYS A 53 0.04 9.78 1.57
N ARG A 54 -0.82 10.75 1.94
CA ARG A 54 -0.59 12.20 1.71
C ARG A 54 -0.32 13.02 2.96
N ASP A 55 -0.73 12.56 4.14
CA ASP A 55 -0.53 13.26 5.41
C ASP A 55 -0.05 12.35 6.55
N GLY A 56 -0.30 11.05 6.50
CA GLY A 56 0.15 10.10 7.52
C GLY A 56 1.55 9.54 7.24
N THR A 57 1.74 8.96 6.05
CA THR A 57 2.99 8.25 5.68
C THR A 57 3.89 9.02 4.70
N ILE A 58 3.50 10.23 4.29
CA ILE A 58 4.14 10.99 3.21
C ILE A 58 5.67 11.12 3.31
N PHE A 59 6.22 11.38 4.50
CA PHE A 59 7.67 11.53 4.66
C PHE A 59 8.42 10.23 4.38
N ARG A 60 7.92 9.11 4.91
CA ARG A 60 8.49 7.78 4.65
C ARG A 60 8.35 7.42 3.18
N ASP A 61 7.20 7.71 2.60
CA ASP A 61 6.86 7.39 1.22
C ASP A 61 7.83 8.07 0.25
N GLN A 62 8.11 9.36 0.50
CA GLN A 62 9.03 10.18 -0.28
C GLN A 62 10.49 9.74 -0.17
N LEU A 63 10.88 9.00 0.87
CA LEU A 63 12.21 8.42 0.98
C LEU A 63 12.31 7.08 0.24
N THR A 64 11.25 6.30 0.26
CA THR A 64 11.27 4.88 -0.14
C THR A 64 10.88 4.67 -1.59
N HIS A 65 9.72 5.21 -2.01
CA HIS A 65 9.17 4.93 -3.33
C HIS A 65 9.93 5.59 -4.48
N PRO A 66 10.39 6.86 -4.38
CA PRO A 66 11.24 7.46 -5.40
C PRO A 66 12.55 6.72 -5.61
N TYR A 67 13.11 6.13 -4.55
CA TYR A 67 14.33 5.34 -4.66
C TYR A 67 14.11 4.09 -5.53
N PHE A 68 13.03 3.33 -5.30
CA PHE A 68 12.68 2.20 -6.14
C PHE A 68 12.40 2.63 -7.59
N ALA A 69 11.65 3.73 -7.77
CA ALA A 69 11.36 4.26 -9.09
C ALA A 69 12.62 4.68 -9.85
N GLY A 70 13.53 5.38 -9.17
CA GLY A 70 14.82 5.77 -9.70
C GLY A 70 15.69 4.60 -10.15
N HIS A 71 15.46 3.39 -9.60
CA HIS A 71 16.18 2.16 -9.93
C HIS A 71 15.38 1.21 -10.86
N GLY A 72 14.30 1.69 -11.47
CA GLY A 72 13.62 0.96 -12.54
C GLY A 72 12.45 0.08 -12.09
N TYR A 73 11.71 0.49 -11.07
CA TYR A 73 10.46 -0.12 -10.63
C TYR A 73 9.30 0.89 -10.70
N ALA A 74 8.07 0.45 -10.93
CA ALA A 74 6.90 1.28 -10.63
C ALA A 74 6.52 1.06 -9.16
N SER A 75 6.72 2.06 -8.30
CA SER A 75 6.41 1.95 -6.87
C SER A 75 5.03 2.54 -6.58
N ILE A 76 4.15 1.75 -5.97
CA ILE A 76 2.73 2.02 -5.81
C ILE A 76 2.41 2.00 -4.31
N ARG A 77 1.90 3.12 -3.80
CA ARG A 77 1.39 3.25 -2.43
C ARG A 77 -0.12 3.45 -2.47
N VAL A 78 -0.88 2.50 -1.92
CA VAL A 78 -2.36 2.53 -1.99
C VAL A 78 -2.96 2.77 -0.62
N ASP A 79 -3.81 3.78 -0.49
CA ASP A 79 -4.70 3.89 0.65
C ASP A 79 -5.76 2.78 0.56
N MET A 80 -5.86 1.96 1.60
CA MET A 80 -6.88 0.91 1.67
C MET A 80 -8.29 1.47 1.60
N ARG A 81 -9.26 0.63 1.21
CA ARG A 81 -10.69 0.95 1.22
C ARG A 81 -11.11 1.55 2.57
N GLY A 82 -11.79 2.69 2.53
CA GLY A 82 -12.24 3.42 3.72
C GLY A 82 -11.16 4.23 4.43
N ASN A 83 -9.95 4.31 3.90
CA ASN A 83 -8.84 5.05 4.49
C ASN A 83 -8.30 6.10 3.53
N GLY A 84 -7.75 7.18 4.09
CA GLY A 84 -7.12 8.25 3.30
C GLY A 84 -8.09 8.86 2.29
N ASP A 85 -7.74 8.78 1.02
CA ASP A 85 -8.52 9.32 -0.11
C ASP A 85 -9.25 8.22 -0.91
N SER A 86 -9.30 7.00 -0.38
CA SER A 86 -10.06 5.88 -0.94
C SER A 86 -11.51 5.90 -0.48
N GLU A 87 -12.39 5.46 -1.37
CA GLU A 87 -13.81 5.28 -1.07
C GLU A 87 -14.05 4.02 -0.23
N GLY A 88 -15.32 3.79 0.10
CA GLY A 88 -15.78 2.60 0.83
C GLY A 88 -15.60 2.72 2.34
N LEU A 89 -15.65 1.57 3.00
CA LEU A 89 -15.51 1.44 4.44
C LEU A 89 -14.52 0.33 4.76
N MET A 90 -13.75 0.56 5.81
CA MET A 90 -12.92 -0.46 6.44
C MET A 90 -13.77 -1.15 7.51
N ASP A 91 -13.91 -2.46 7.41
CA ASP A 91 -14.71 -3.27 8.34
C ASP A 91 -13.89 -3.74 9.55
N ASP A 92 -12.72 -4.33 9.29
CA ASP A 92 -11.78 -4.81 10.30
C ASP A 92 -10.36 -4.93 9.69
N GLU A 93 -9.39 -5.33 10.49
CA GLU A 93 -8.04 -5.56 10.03
C GLU A 93 -7.89 -6.86 9.24
N TYR A 94 -7.27 -6.79 8.07
CA TYR A 94 -6.96 -7.95 7.22
C TYR A 94 -8.20 -8.78 6.89
N SER A 95 -9.33 -8.09 6.73
CA SER A 95 -10.56 -8.70 6.28
C SER A 95 -10.37 -9.32 4.90
N GLU A 96 -11.27 -10.23 4.54
CA GLU A 96 -11.25 -10.85 3.22
C GLU A 96 -11.36 -9.78 2.11
N GLN A 97 -12.07 -8.69 2.37
CA GLN A 97 -12.18 -7.56 1.45
C GLN A 97 -10.84 -6.83 1.26
N GLU A 98 -10.10 -6.52 2.34
CA GLU A 98 -8.75 -5.93 2.22
C GLU A 98 -7.84 -6.82 1.35
N LEU A 99 -7.82 -8.11 1.65
CA LEU A 99 -6.93 -9.03 0.95
C LEU A 99 -7.33 -9.22 -0.51
N GLN A 100 -8.64 -9.19 -0.81
CA GLN A 100 -9.15 -9.21 -2.18
C GLN A 100 -8.82 -7.92 -2.93
N ASP A 101 -9.04 -6.75 -2.32
CA ASP A 101 -8.67 -5.45 -2.90
C ASP A 101 -7.16 -5.41 -3.24
N ALA A 102 -6.30 -5.94 -2.37
CA ALA A 102 -4.87 -6.04 -2.64
C ALA A 102 -4.56 -6.96 -3.85
N CYS A 103 -5.26 -8.09 -3.98
CA CYS A 103 -5.13 -8.97 -5.16
C CYS A 103 -5.58 -8.27 -6.44
N ASP A 104 -6.67 -7.52 -6.38
CA ASP A 104 -7.22 -6.77 -7.52
C ASP A 104 -6.33 -5.60 -7.92
N VAL A 105 -5.71 -4.91 -6.96
CA VAL A 105 -4.68 -3.88 -7.21
C VAL A 105 -3.45 -4.51 -7.89
N ILE A 106 -3.02 -5.69 -7.46
CA ILE A 106 -1.91 -6.43 -8.11
C ILE A 106 -2.26 -6.76 -9.56
N ALA A 107 -3.48 -7.27 -9.82
CA ALA A 107 -3.95 -7.57 -11.16
C ALA A 107 -4.05 -6.30 -12.03
N TRP A 108 -4.61 -5.22 -11.48
CA TRP A 108 -4.70 -3.92 -12.14
C TRP A 108 -3.33 -3.39 -12.52
N ALA A 109 -2.37 -3.41 -11.59
CA ALA A 109 -1.00 -2.93 -11.82
C ALA A 109 -0.31 -3.73 -12.92
N ALA A 110 -0.45 -5.06 -12.91
CA ALA A 110 0.12 -5.95 -13.91
C ALA A 110 -0.45 -5.72 -15.32
N ALA A 111 -1.68 -5.22 -15.43
CA ALA A 111 -2.35 -4.92 -16.70
C ALA A 111 -2.01 -3.54 -17.27
N GLN A 112 -1.32 -2.68 -16.53
CA GLN A 112 -0.99 -1.34 -17.00
C GLN A 112 0.13 -1.35 -18.06
N PRO A 113 0.09 -0.45 -19.06
CA PRO A 113 1.09 -0.40 -20.12
C PRO A 113 2.51 -0.08 -19.62
N TRP A 114 2.64 0.52 -18.44
CA TRP A 114 3.93 0.82 -17.81
C TRP A 114 4.48 -0.33 -16.97
N CYS A 115 3.70 -1.40 -16.75
CA CYS A 115 4.11 -2.56 -15.97
C CYS A 115 4.47 -3.72 -16.89
N ASN A 116 5.53 -4.46 -16.57
CA ASN A 116 5.91 -5.66 -17.33
C ASN A 116 5.18 -6.94 -16.89
N GLY A 117 4.09 -6.81 -16.13
CA GLY A 117 3.29 -7.91 -15.61
C GLY A 117 3.81 -8.56 -14.32
N ASN A 118 4.97 -8.14 -13.81
CA ASN A 118 5.50 -8.64 -12.54
C ASN A 118 5.29 -7.63 -11.42
N VAL A 119 4.71 -8.08 -10.32
CA VAL A 119 4.45 -7.24 -9.13
C VAL A 119 5.13 -7.88 -7.93
N GLY A 120 5.85 -7.09 -7.15
CA GLY A 120 6.26 -7.41 -5.79
C GLY A 120 5.39 -6.65 -4.79
N MET A 121 5.34 -7.14 -3.55
CA MET A 121 4.67 -6.43 -2.46
C MET A 121 5.66 -6.24 -1.31
N MET A 122 5.56 -5.13 -0.58
CA MET A 122 6.37 -4.90 0.61
C MET A 122 5.57 -4.22 1.71
N GLY A 123 6.05 -4.36 2.94
CA GLY A 123 5.58 -3.52 4.03
C GLY A 123 6.14 -3.89 5.39
N ILE A 124 5.88 -3.02 6.36
CA ILE A 124 6.21 -3.19 7.76
C ILE A 124 4.94 -3.18 8.60
N SER A 125 4.92 -3.97 9.68
CA SER A 125 3.75 -4.12 10.55
C SER A 125 2.56 -4.54 9.69
N TRP A 126 1.51 -3.73 9.57
CA TRP A 126 0.34 -4.05 8.73
C TRP A 126 0.68 -4.44 7.31
N GLY A 127 1.54 -3.67 6.64
CA GLY A 127 1.99 -4.02 5.30
C GLY A 127 2.82 -5.32 5.28
N GLY A 128 3.46 -5.66 6.39
CA GLY A 128 4.17 -6.93 6.55
C GLY A 128 3.20 -8.11 6.70
N PHE A 129 2.17 -7.97 7.52
CA PHE A 129 1.11 -8.97 7.69
C PHE A 129 0.36 -9.23 6.38
N ASN A 130 -0.18 -8.18 5.76
CA ASN A 130 -0.97 -8.35 4.54
C ASN A 130 -0.12 -8.84 3.36
N CYS A 131 1.19 -8.53 3.30
CA CYS A 131 2.10 -9.17 2.33
C CYS A 131 2.04 -10.71 2.41
N LEU A 132 2.14 -11.27 3.61
CA LEU A 132 2.14 -12.72 3.80
C LEU A 132 0.75 -13.32 3.49
N GLN A 133 -0.31 -12.63 3.92
CA GLN A 133 -1.69 -13.09 3.71
C GLN A 133 -2.11 -13.01 2.23
N VAL A 134 -1.73 -11.96 1.52
CA VAL A 134 -1.95 -11.82 0.07
C VAL A 134 -1.10 -12.84 -0.69
N ALA A 135 0.15 -13.09 -0.28
CA ALA A 135 0.96 -14.16 -0.87
C ALA A 135 0.29 -15.54 -0.75
N ALA A 136 -0.39 -15.82 0.37
CA ALA A 136 -1.15 -17.06 0.56
C ALA A 136 -2.34 -17.20 -0.41
N LYS A 137 -2.89 -16.09 -0.93
CA LYS A 137 -3.92 -16.09 -1.99
C LYS A 137 -3.36 -16.35 -3.39
N GLN A 138 -2.04 -16.35 -3.55
CA GLN A 138 -1.34 -16.66 -4.81
C GLN A 138 -1.80 -15.84 -6.04
N PRO A 139 -1.92 -14.49 -5.97
CA PRO A 139 -2.26 -13.70 -7.13
C PRO A 139 -1.22 -13.91 -8.25
N PRO A 140 -1.62 -14.21 -9.51
CA PRO A 140 -0.69 -14.69 -10.54
C PRO A 140 0.49 -13.76 -10.86
N ALA A 141 0.29 -12.45 -10.74
CA ALA A 141 1.32 -11.45 -11.02
C ALA A 141 2.28 -11.21 -9.84
N LEU A 142 1.97 -11.69 -8.64
CA LEU A 142 2.82 -11.51 -7.46
C LEU A 142 4.02 -12.47 -7.50
N LYS A 143 5.23 -11.90 -7.56
CA LYS A 143 6.48 -12.66 -7.71
C LYS A 143 7.35 -12.70 -6.47
N ALA A 144 7.19 -11.72 -5.57
CA ALA A 144 7.95 -11.64 -4.33
C ALA A 144 7.22 -10.80 -3.29
N VAL A 145 7.45 -11.12 -2.01
CA VAL A 145 7.01 -10.29 -0.89
C VAL A 145 8.18 -9.98 0.05
N ILE A 146 8.23 -8.75 0.56
CA ILE A 146 9.16 -8.34 1.62
C ILE A 146 8.32 -7.97 2.83
N SER A 147 8.33 -8.85 3.83
CA SER A 147 7.57 -8.68 5.07
C SER A 147 8.50 -8.29 6.21
N LEU A 148 8.22 -7.17 6.88
CA LEU A 148 8.99 -6.65 8.00
C LEU A 148 8.11 -6.55 9.25
N CYS A 149 8.63 -6.97 10.41
CA CYS A 149 7.96 -6.87 11.71
C CYS A 149 6.51 -7.39 11.72
N SER A 150 6.31 -8.57 11.14
CA SER A 150 5.03 -9.28 11.08
C SER A 150 5.13 -10.64 11.78
N THR A 151 3.99 -11.27 12.04
CA THR A 151 3.90 -12.67 12.48
C THR A 151 2.91 -13.45 11.62
N VAL A 152 3.08 -14.77 11.59
CA VAL A 152 2.11 -15.72 11.04
C VAL A 152 1.16 -16.29 12.12
N ASP A 153 1.35 -15.91 13.38
CA ASP A 153 0.54 -16.33 14.52
C ASP A 153 0.08 -15.12 15.35
N ARG A 154 -0.92 -14.41 14.83
CA ARG A 154 -1.44 -13.20 15.50
C ARG A 154 -1.98 -13.43 16.90
N TYR A 155 -2.41 -14.65 17.22
CA TYR A 155 -2.89 -14.98 18.56
C TYR A 155 -1.75 -15.14 19.57
N ALA A 156 -0.58 -15.59 19.12
CA ALA A 156 0.59 -15.77 19.95
C ALA A 156 1.44 -14.50 20.11
N ASP A 157 1.59 -13.68 19.07
CA ASP A 157 2.57 -12.58 19.08
C ASP A 157 2.25 -11.38 18.17
N ASP A 158 1.02 -10.86 18.20
CA ASP A 158 0.70 -9.54 17.64
C ASP A 158 0.40 -8.46 18.71
N ILE A 159 0.02 -7.27 18.26
CA ILE A 159 -0.30 -6.14 19.13
C ILE A 159 -1.61 -6.32 19.91
N HIS A 160 -2.48 -7.23 19.48
CA HIS A 160 -3.76 -7.54 20.11
C HIS A 160 -3.63 -8.70 21.11
N TYR A 161 -2.82 -9.71 20.80
CA TYR A 161 -2.64 -10.88 21.66
C TYR A 161 -1.18 -11.28 21.87
N LYS A 162 -0.87 -11.74 23.09
CA LYS A 162 0.41 -12.37 23.40
C LYS A 162 0.21 -13.68 24.16
N GLY A 163 0.46 -14.80 23.50
CA GLY A 163 0.20 -16.14 24.03
C GLY A 163 -1.27 -16.34 24.44
N GLY A 164 -2.19 -15.73 23.68
CA GLY A 164 -3.64 -15.76 23.97
C GLY A 164 -4.14 -14.78 25.01
N CYS A 165 -3.27 -14.00 25.66
CA CYS A 165 -3.67 -12.89 26.50
C CYS A 165 -4.03 -11.68 25.65
N LEU A 166 -5.26 -11.18 25.76
CA LEU A 166 -5.66 -9.91 25.14
C LEU A 166 -4.86 -8.76 25.75
N LEU A 167 -4.19 -8.00 24.90
CA LEU A 167 -3.40 -6.83 25.27
C LEU A 167 -4.27 -5.59 25.30
N LEU A 168 -3.98 -4.67 26.22
CA LEU A 168 -4.65 -3.36 26.27
C LEU A 168 -4.41 -2.54 25.00
N GLU A 169 -3.35 -2.85 24.26
CA GLU A 169 -3.01 -2.18 23.03
C GLU A 169 -4.05 -2.42 21.92
N ASN A 170 -4.92 -3.42 22.05
CA ASN A 170 -6.12 -3.55 21.20
C ASN A 170 -6.99 -2.28 21.23
N PHE A 171 -7.18 -1.67 22.41
CA PHE A 171 -7.92 -0.40 22.54
C PHE A 171 -7.12 0.80 22.00
N GLY A 172 -5.82 0.84 22.28
CA GLY A 172 -4.93 1.91 21.80
C GLY A 172 -4.84 1.94 20.28
N TRP A 173 -4.76 0.76 19.67
CA TRP A 173 -4.69 0.57 18.24
C TRP A 173 -6.02 0.90 17.55
N ALA A 174 -7.16 0.43 18.08
CA ALA A 174 -8.47 0.83 17.58
C ALA A 174 -8.69 2.35 17.61
N SER A 175 -8.26 3.02 18.69
CA SER A 175 -8.34 4.48 18.82
C SER A 175 -7.44 5.21 17.81
N THR A 176 -6.25 4.65 17.56
CA THR A 176 -5.32 5.15 16.55
C THR A 176 -5.94 5.02 15.15
N MET A 177 -6.46 3.85 14.80
CA MET A 177 -7.09 3.60 13.50
C MET A 177 -8.32 4.47 13.28
N LEU A 178 -9.16 4.67 14.30
CA LEU A 178 -10.26 5.61 14.23
C LEU A 178 -9.76 7.02 13.91
N SER A 179 -8.69 7.47 14.58
CA SER A 179 -8.11 8.80 14.38
C SER A 179 -7.51 9.00 12.99
N TYR A 180 -7.01 7.94 12.33
CA TYR A 180 -6.58 8.01 10.95
C TYR A 180 -7.77 8.02 9.99
N SER A 181 -8.70 7.09 10.16
CA SER A 181 -9.79 6.83 9.20
C SER A 181 -10.87 7.92 9.24
N SER A 182 -11.07 8.59 10.38
CA SER A 182 -12.09 9.64 10.53
C SER A 182 -11.69 11.00 9.97
N ARG A 183 -10.46 11.16 9.46
CA ARG A 183 -10.00 12.45 8.91
C ARG A 183 -10.60 12.68 7.53
N PRO A 184 -10.96 13.92 7.18
CA PRO A 184 -11.45 14.22 5.86
C PRO A 184 -10.41 13.87 4.78
N PRO A 185 -10.84 13.61 3.54
CA PRO A 185 -9.95 13.48 2.39
C PRO A 185 -9.08 14.72 2.19
N ASP A 186 -7.97 14.58 1.47
CA ASP A 186 -7.11 15.70 1.12
C ASP A 186 -7.88 16.71 0.25
N PRO A 187 -7.99 17.99 0.65
CA PRO A 187 -8.69 19.01 -0.13
C PRO A 187 -8.10 19.24 -1.52
N ALA A 188 -6.84 18.90 -1.76
CA ALA A 188 -6.23 18.96 -3.09
C ALA A 188 -6.77 17.87 -4.04
N ILE A 189 -7.36 16.80 -3.51
CA ILE A 189 -7.99 15.72 -4.29
C ILE A 189 -9.51 15.90 -4.32
N ALA A 190 -10.13 16.13 -3.17
CA ALA A 190 -11.57 16.24 -3.05
C ALA A 190 -12.13 17.62 -3.45
N GLY A 191 -11.28 18.62 -3.60
CA GLY A 191 -11.67 20.02 -3.76
C GLY A 191 -11.92 20.72 -2.42
N GLY A 192 -11.87 22.05 -2.43
CA GLY A 192 -12.32 22.85 -1.30
C GLY A 192 -13.85 22.83 -1.25
N ASN A 193 -14.42 22.49 -0.09
CA ASN A 193 -15.84 22.68 0.20
C ASN A 193 -16.22 24.16 0.15
#